data_AF-A0A3B3HXB6-F1
#
_entry.id   AF-A0A3B3HXB6-F1
#
_cell.length_a   1.000
_cell.length_b   1.000
_cell.length_c   1.000
_cell.angle_alpha   90.00
_cell.angle_beta   90.00
_cell.angle_gamma   90.00
#
_symmetry.space_group_name_H-M   'P 1'
#
loop_
_entity.id
_entity.type
_entity.pdbx_description
1 polymer ?
#
loop_
_entity_poly.entity_id
_entity_poly.type
_entity_poly.pdbx_seq_one_letter_code
_entity_poly.pdbx_strand_id
1 'polypeptide(L)'
;MSAWSQAPAGRASSQAPAGRASSQAPAGRASSQAPAGRASSQAPAGRASSQAPAGRASSQAPAGRASSQAPAGRASSQAPAGRASSQAPAGRASSQAPAGRASSQAPAGRASSQAPAGRASSQAPAGRASSQAPPETWVVGSGSKVKTAH
;
A
#
# COMPACT_ATOMS: atom_id res chain seq x y z
N MET A 1 -24.56 -3.93 2.69
CA MET A 1 -24.70 -2.46 2.60
C MET A 1 -23.50 -1.90 1.88
N SER A 2 -23.66 -0.76 1.19
CA SER A 2 -22.57 -0.06 0.52
C SER A 2 -22.59 1.41 0.93
N ALA A 3 -21.42 2.00 1.15
CA ALA A 3 -21.24 3.42 1.43
C ALA A 3 -20.27 4.03 0.41
N TRP A 4 -20.61 5.22 -0.08
CA TRP A 4 -19.76 5.97 -1.02
C TRP A 4 -19.72 7.45 -0.67
N SER A 5 -18.55 8.06 -0.82
CA SER A 5 -18.32 9.48 -0.56
C SER A 5 -17.39 10.07 -1.61
N GLN A 6 -17.70 11.28 -2.04
CA GLN A 6 -16.89 12.08 -2.95
C GLN A 6 -16.76 13.49 -2.42
N ALA A 7 -15.58 14.08 -2.57
CA ALA A 7 -15.37 15.49 -2.35
C ALA A 7 -14.58 16.07 -3.54
N PRO A 8 -14.97 17.22 -4.10
CA PRO A 8 -14.27 17.84 -5.23
C PRO A 8 -12.85 18.30 -4.86
N ALA A 9 -12.65 18.72 -3.61
CA ALA A 9 -11.36 18.98 -2.98
C ALA A 9 -11.47 18.73 -1.46
N GLY A 10 -10.34 18.56 -0.79
CA GLY A 10 -10.30 18.49 0.68
C GLY A 10 -10.38 17.06 1.20
N ARG A 11 -11.49 16.66 1.83
CA ARG A 11 -11.60 15.37 2.53
C ARG A 11 -12.87 14.61 2.13
N ALA A 12 -12.72 13.36 1.70
CA ALA A 12 -13.80 12.40 1.53
C ALA A 12 -13.62 11.22 2.50
N SER A 13 -14.71 10.77 3.12
CA SER A 13 -14.69 9.65 4.07
C SER A 13 -15.95 8.80 3.94
N SER A 14 -15.77 7.48 3.93
CA SER A 14 -16.86 6.49 3.81
C SER A 14 -16.67 5.40 4.84
N GLN A 15 -17.76 5.03 5.49
CA GLN A 15 -17.80 3.92 6.44
C GLN A 15 -19.01 3.05 6.14
N ALA A 16 -18.77 1.74 5.98
CA ALA A 16 -19.82 0.75 5.88
C ALA A 16 -19.59 -0.31 6.97
N PRO A 17 -20.58 -0.66 7.81
CA PRO A 17 -20.41 -1.64 8.88
C PRO A 17 -20.11 -3.05 8.34
N ALA A 18 -20.69 -3.39 7.19
CA ALA A 18 -20.38 -4.58 6.41
C ALA A 18 -20.61 -4.29 4.92
N GLY A 19 -19.89 -5.00 4.04
CA GLY A 19 -20.03 -4.88 2.59
C GLY A 19 -18.96 -4.00 1.97
N ARG A 20 -19.32 -2.85 1.37
CA ARG A 20 -18.37 -2.03 0.59
C ARG A 20 -18.35 -0.58 1.09
N ALA A 21 -17.17 -0.03 1.31
CA ALA A 21 -16.95 1.40 1.56
C ALA A 21 -15.99 1.96 0.50
N SER A 22 -16.34 3.09 -0.13
CA SER A 22 -15.50 3.70 -1.15
C SER A 22 -15.50 5.22 -1.09
N SER A 23 -14.32 5.82 -1.08
CA SER A 23 -14.14 7.27 -1.01
C SER A 23 -13.22 7.77 -2.09
N GLN A 24 -13.53 8.93 -2.66
CA GLN A 24 -12.62 9.57 -3.59
C GLN A 24 -12.59 11.09 -3.39
N ALA A 25 -11.38 11.65 -3.57
CA ALA A 25 -11.13 13.08 -3.53
C ALA A 25 -10.08 13.41 -4.61
N PRO A 26 -10.39 14.18 -5.67
CA PRO A 26 -9.45 14.55 -6.73
C PRO A 26 -8.15 15.15 -6.18
N ALA A 27 -8.26 16.01 -5.17
CA ALA A 27 -7.14 16.54 -4.41
C ALA A 27 -7.44 16.50 -2.91
N GLY A 28 -6.44 16.15 -2.10
CA GLY A 28 -6.53 16.15 -0.65
C GLY A 28 -6.48 14.75 -0.04
N ARG A 29 -7.53 14.32 0.67
CA ARG A 29 -7.53 13.07 1.44
C ARG A 29 -8.80 12.25 1.19
N ALA A 30 -8.63 10.98 0.87
CA ALA A 30 -9.71 10.00 0.79
C ALA A 30 -9.50 8.88 1.81
N SER A 31 -10.53 8.57 2.60
CA SER A 31 -10.50 7.51 3.61
C SER A 31 -11.70 6.58 3.49
N SER A 32 -11.50 5.27 3.62
CA SER A 32 -12.58 4.29 3.59
C SER A 32 -12.38 3.22 4.64
N GLN A 33 -13.44 2.88 5.34
CA GLN A 33 -13.43 1.83 6.36
C GLN A 33 -14.60 0.86 6.17
N ALA A 34 -14.29 -0.44 6.16
CA ALA A 34 -15.28 -1.51 6.17
C ALA A 34 -14.84 -2.61 7.14
N PRO A 35 -15.42 -2.74 8.36
CA PRO A 35 -15.07 -3.78 9.33
C PRO A 35 -15.03 -5.19 8.73
N ALA A 36 -16.03 -5.53 7.93
CA ALA A 36 -16.06 -6.73 7.11
C ALA A 36 -16.37 -6.38 5.65
N GLY A 37 -15.56 -6.90 4.71
CA GLY A 37 -15.80 -6.76 3.28
C GLY A 37 -14.70 -5.98 2.57
N ARG A 38 -15.03 -4.88 1.89
CA ARG A 38 -14.10 -4.17 1.00
C ARG A 38 -14.07 -2.67 1.29
N ALA A 39 -12.88 -2.12 1.49
CA ALA A 39 -12.64 -0.69 1.61
C ALA A 39 -11.74 -0.22 0.44
N SER A 40 -12.14 0.85 -0.24
CA SER A 40 -11.38 1.43 -1.36
C SER A 40 -11.26 2.94 -1.22
N SER A 41 -10.07 3.50 -1.46
CA SER A 41 -9.87 4.95 -1.41
C SER A 41 -9.01 5.42 -2.57
N GLN A 42 -9.41 6.51 -3.22
CA GLN A 42 -8.67 7.09 -4.33
C GLN A 42 -8.45 8.59 -4.13
N ALA A 43 -7.20 9.04 -4.24
CA ALA A 43 -6.84 10.45 -4.26
C ALA A 43 -5.79 10.73 -5.34
N PRO A 44 -6.16 11.22 -6.54
CA PRO A 44 -5.23 11.58 -7.62
C PRO A 44 -4.02 12.37 -7.14
N ALA A 45 -4.25 13.40 -6.33
CA ALA A 45 -3.21 14.10 -5.59
C ALA A 45 -3.49 14.10 -4.08
N GLY A 46 -2.51 13.69 -3.28
CA GLY A 46 -2.56 13.77 -1.83
C GLY A 46 -2.48 12.41 -1.14
N ARG A 47 -3.48 12.04 -0.34
CA ARG A 47 -3.44 10.83 0.51
C ARG A 47 -4.69 9.96 0.36
N ALA A 48 -4.50 8.68 0.08
CA ALA A 48 -5.54 7.67 0.09
C ALA A 48 -5.25 6.64 1.21
N SER A 49 -6.27 6.35 2.03
CA SER A 49 -6.18 5.35 3.10
C SER A 49 -7.38 4.44 3.12
N SER A 50 -7.18 3.13 3.25
CA SER A 50 -8.27 2.16 3.37
C SER A 50 -8.01 1.13 4.43
N GLN A 51 -9.05 0.80 5.20
CA GLN A 51 -8.98 -0.20 6.27
C GLN A 51 -10.12 -1.20 6.16
N ALA A 52 -9.78 -2.48 6.16
CA ALA A 52 -10.73 -3.59 6.25
C ALA A 52 -10.23 -4.66 7.22
N PRO A 53 -10.64 -4.65 8.50
CA PRO A 53 -10.29 -5.65 9.52
C PRO A 53 -10.37 -7.10 9.00
N ALA A 54 -11.47 -7.44 8.34
CA ALA A 54 -11.62 -8.67 7.58
C ALA A 54 -11.99 -8.36 6.11
N GLY A 55 -11.20 -8.87 5.16
CA GLY A 55 -11.49 -8.79 3.74
C GLY A 55 -10.42 -8.08 2.93
N ARG A 56 -10.77 -6.99 2.22
CA ARG A 56 -9.86 -6.33 1.28
C ARG A 56 -9.81 -4.82 1.48
N ALA A 57 -8.61 -4.28 1.60
CA ALA A 57 -8.34 -2.85 1.61
C ALA A 57 -7.49 -2.48 0.38
N SER A 58 -7.88 -1.44 -0.34
CA SER A 58 -7.14 -0.93 -1.50
C SER A 58 -7.07 0.59 -1.51
N SER A 59 -5.88 1.14 -1.72
CA SER A 59 -5.70 2.60 -1.82
C SER A 59 -4.84 2.98 -3.01
N GLN A 60 -5.25 4.04 -3.70
CA GLN A 60 -4.54 4.56 -4.87
C GLN A 60 -4.32 6.07 -4.74
N ALA A 61 -3.06 6.49 -4.87
CA ALA A 61 -2.67 7.89 -4.92
C ALA A 61 -1.61 8.13 -6.01
N PRO A 62 -2.01 8.45 -7.27
CA PRO A 62 -1.13 8.78 -8.39
C PRO A 62 0.07 9.65 -8.00
N ALA A 63 -0.19 10.75 -7.29
CA ALA A 63 0.82 11.56 -6.63
C ALA A 63 0.55 11.65 -5.12
N GLY A 64 1.52 11.21 -4.30
CA GLY A 64 1.47 11.37 -2.85
C GLY A 64 1.59 10.05 -2.08
N ARG A 65 0.58 9.72 -1.26
CA ARG A 65 0.67 8.57 -0.34
C ARG A 65 -0.57 7.68 -0.41
N ALA A 66 -0.35 6.39 -0.62
CA ALA A 66 -1.37 5.35 -0.53
C ALA A 66 -1.05 4.40 0.63
N SER A 67 -2.04 4.11 1.48
CA SER A 67 -1.90 3.19 2.60
C SER A 67 -3.10 2.25 2.71
N SER A 68 -2.86 0.96 2.89
CA SER A 68 -3.93 -0.02 3.08
C SER A 68 -3.62 -1.00 4.20
N GLN A 69 -4.64 -1.28 5.01
CA GLN A 69 -4.53 -2.22 6.12
C GLN A 69 -5.67 -3.24 6.10
N ALA A 70 -5.30 -4.52 6.14
CA ALA A 70 -6.25 -5.63 6.27
C ALA A 70 -5.70 -6.70 7.23
N PRO A 71 -5.98 -6.59 8.56
CA PRO A 71 -5.61 -7.56 9.59
C PRO A 71 -5.74 -9.02 9.15
N ALA A 72 -6.90 -9.38 8.60
CA ALA A 72 -7.13 -10.64 7.92
C ALA A 72 -7.58 -10.40 6.47
N GLY A 73 -6.80 -10.86 5.49
CA GLY A 73 -7.17 -10.84 4.09
C GLY A 73 -6.13 -10.17 3.18
N ARG A 74 -6.51 -9.12 2.47
CA ARG A 74 -5.64 -8.51 1.44
C ARG A 74 -5.57 -6.98 1.57
N ALA A 75 -4.35 -6.47 1.65
CA ALA A 75 -4.05 -5.04 1.58
C ALA A 75 -3.25 -4.73 0.32
N SER A 76 -3.65 -3.70 -0.42
CA SER A 76 -2.93 -3.25 -1.61
C SER A 76 -2.85 -1.74 -1.71
N SER A 77 -1.67 -1.20 -1.96
CA SER A 77 -1.46 0.24 -2.15
C SER A 77 -0.66 0.53 -3.39
N GLN A 78 -1.08 1.56 -4.13
CA GLN A 78 -0.38 2.02 -5.33
C GLN A 78 -0.17 3.53 -5.29
N ALA A 79 1.09 3.94 -5.48
CA ALA A 79 1.49 5.35 -5.58
C ALA A 79 2.54 5.52 -6.70
N PRO A 80 2.12 5.73 -7.97
CA PRO A 80 2.97 6.02 -9.12
C PRO A 80 4.16 6.94 -8.81
N ALA A 81 3.88 8.09 -8.18
CA ALA A 81 4.88 8.97 -7.62
C ALA A 81 4.61 9.17 -6.11
N GLY A 82 5.51 8.67 -5.26
CA GLY A 82 5.47 8.91 -3.82
C GLY A 82 5.62 7.65 -2.98
N ARG A 83 4.66 7.37 -2.09
CA ARG A 83 4.78 6.28 -1.11
C ARG A 83 3.57 5.37 -1.10
N ALA A 84 3.81 4.07 -1.25
CA ALA A 84 2.81 3.02 -1.10
C ALA A 84 3.15 2.12 0.09
N SER A 85 2.17 1.87 0.97
CA SER A 85 2.35 1.00 2.14
C SER A 85 1.16 0.07 2.32
N SER A 86 1.43 -1.22 2.54
CA SER A 86 0.39 -2.22 2.74
C SER A 86 0.72 -3.12 3.92
N GLN A 87 -0.27 -3.39 4.77
CA GLN A 87 -0.10 -4.27 5.92
C GLN A 87 -1.24 -5.29 5.98
N ALA A 88 -0.87 -6.57 6.03
CA ALA A 88 -1.79 -7.69 6.22
C ALA A 88 -1.18 -8.75 7.18
N PRO A 89 -1.34 -8.58 8.51
CA PRO A 89 -0.91 -9.52 9.55
C PRO A 89 -1.12 -10.99 9.19
N ALA A 90 -2.33 -11.33 8.74
CA ALA A 90 -2.66 -12.62 8.14
C ALA A 90 -3.18 -12.41 6.71
N GLY A 91 -2.43 -12.88 5.71
CA GLY A 91 -2.87 -12.88 4.32
C GLY A 91 -1.86 -12.25 3.34
N ARG A 92 -2.26 -11.25 2.57
CA ARG A 92 -1.43 -10.68 1.49
C ARG A 92 -1.32 -9.17 1.55
N ALA A 93 -0.09 -8.66 1.55
CA ALA A 93 0.24 -7.25 1.43
C ALA A 93 0.98 -6.99 0.12
N SER A 94 0.56 -5.99 -0.65
CA SER A 94 1.22 -5.63 -1.90
C SER A 94 1.30 -4.12 -2.09
N SER A 95 2.50 -3.59 -2.33
CA SER A 95 2.72 -2.17 -2.53
C SER A 95 3.51 -1.90 -3.80
N GLN A 96 3.09 -0.89 -4.56
CA GLN A 96 3.77 -0.51 -5.79
C GLN A 96 3.98 1.00 -5.83
N ALA A 97 5.24 1.41 -6.04
CA ALA A 97 5.62 2.81 -6.23
C ALA A 97 6.68 2.93 -7.33
N PRO A 98 6.27 3.03 -8.62
CA PRO A 98 7.14 3.26 -9.78
C PRO A 98 8.29 4.23 -9.51
N ALA A 99 7.97 5.40 -8.96
CA ALA A 99 8.92 6.36 -8.42
C ALA A 99 8.65 6.60 -6.92
N GLY A 100 9.63 6.32 -6.06
CA GLY A 100 9.57 6.60 -4.63
C GLY A 100 9.74 5.38 -3.71
N ARG A 101 8.77 5.09 -2.83
CA ARG A 101 8.92 4.03 -1.82
C ARG A 101 7.72 3.09 -1.76
N ALA A 102 7.99 1.80 -1.82
CA ALA A 102 7.00 0.75 -1.62
C ALA A 102 7.37 -0.10 -0.39
N SER A 103 6.41 -0.31 0.52
CA SER A 103 6.58 -1.16 1.69
C SER A 103 5.40 -2.11 1.88
N SER A 104 5.68 -3.36 2.20
CA SER A 104 4.67 -4.39 2.45
C SER A 104 5.03 -5.24 3.66
N GLN A 105 4.07 -5.48 4.54
CA GLN A 105 4.24 -6.36 5.70
C GLN A 105 3.12 -7.39 5.79
N ALA A 106 3.51 -8.66 5.86
CA ALA A 106 2.60 -9.78 6.09
C ALA A 106 3.25 -10.83 7.00
N PRO A 107 3.24 -10.63 8.33
CA PRO A 107 3.72 -11.58 9.34
C PRO A 107 3.45 -13.05 9.03
N ALA A 108 2.19 -13.39 8.76
CA ALA A 108 1.76 -14.69 8.27
C ALA A 108 1.14 -14.54 6.87
N GLY A 109 1.86 -14.92 5.82
CA GLY A 109 1.34 -14.92 4.45
C GLY A 109 2.31 -14.42 3.39
N ARG A 110 1.93 -13.41 2.59
CA ARG A 110 2.76 -12.93 1.47
C ARG A 110 2.88 -11.41 1.47
N ALA A 111 4.11 -10.92 1.38
CA ALA A 111 4.43 -9.51 1.23
C ALA A 111 5.16 -9.28 -0.10
N SER A 112 4.71 -8.31 -0.89
CA SER A 112 5.34 -7.93 -2.16
C SER A 112 5.48 -6.43 -2.28
N SER A 113 6.64 -5.95 -2.71
CA SER A 113 6.90 -4.52 -2.91
C SER A 113 7.70 -4.28 -4.17
N GLN A 114 7.28 -3.30 -4.98
CA GLN A 114 7.98 -2.92 -6.20
C GLN A 114 8.20 -1.41 -6.26
N ALA A 115 9.45 -1.01 -6.49
CA ALA A 115 9.85 0.37 -6.73
C ALA A 115 11.00 0.47 -7.76
N PRO A 116 10.69 0.42 -9.08
CA PRO A 116 11.66 0.55 -10.17
C PRO A 116 12.60 1.75 -10.10
N ALA A 117 12.12 2.89 -9.60
CA ALA A 117 12.93 4.09 -9.33
C ALA A 117 12.76 4.50 -7.86
N GLY A 118 13.37 3.75 -6.95
CA GLY A 118 13.35 4.07 -5.53
C GLY A 118 13.61 2.87 -4.62
N ARG A 119 12.93 2.83 -3.47
CA ARG A 119 13.17 1.79 -2.45
C ARG A 119 11.96 0.89 -2.27
N ALA A 120 12.18 -0.41 -2.32
CA ALA A 120 11.19 -1.43 -2.02
C ALA A 120 11.60 -2.24 -0.79
N SER A 121 10.63 -2.54 0.09
CA SER A 121 10.84 -3.43 1.23
C SER A 121 9.62 -4.31 1.47
N SER A 122 9.86 -5.59 1.76
CA SER A 122 8.83 -6.57 2.08
C SER A 122 9.26 -7.41 3.27
N GLN A 123 8.34 -7.64 4.21
CA GLN A 123 8.59 -8.51 5.35
C GLN A 123 7.47 -9.55 5.50
N ALA A 124 7.86 -10.82 5.60
CA ALA A 124 6.95 -11.93 5.87
C ALA A 124 7.64 -13.05 6.70
N PRO A 125 7.83 -12.86 8.02
CA PRO A 125 8.49 -13.81 8.92
C PRO A 125 8.04 -15.27 8.79
N ALA A 126 6.74 -15.54 8.74
CA ALA A 126 6.16 -16.87 8.57
C ALA A 126 5.54 -17.03 7.17
N GLY A 127 6.16 -16.43 6.15
CA GLY A 127 5.56 -16.28 4.84
C GLY A 127 6.57 -16.10 3.70
N ARG A 128 6.09 -15.56 2.57
CA ARG A 128 6.94 -15.22 1.42
C ARG A 128 7.03 -13.72 1.28
N ALA A 129 8.26 -13.21 1.25
CA ALA A 129 8.56 -11.82 0.94
C ALA A 129 9.20 -11.72 -0.44
N SER A 130 8.86 -10.67 -1.20
CA SER A 130 9.55 -10.31 -2.43
C SER A 130 9.65 -8.79 -2.52
N SER A 131 10.83 -8.28 -2.83
CA SER A 131 11.09 -6.86 -3.04
C SER A 131 11.83 -6.67 -4.35
N GLN A 132 11.39 -5.70 -5.16
CA GLN A 132 12.07 -5.32 -6.40
C GLN A 132 12.35 -3.82 -6.40
N ALA A 133 13.63 -3.47 -6.43
CA ALA A 133 14.14 -2.11 -6.50
C ALA A 133 15.45 -2.12 -7.33
N PRO A 134 15.89 -0.96 -7.88
CA PRO A 134 17.17 -0.87 -8.55
C PRO A 134 18.31 -1.24 -7.57
N PRO A 135 19.39 -1.89 -8.06
CA PRO A 135 20.56 -2.12 -7.24
C PRO A 135 21.16 -0.78 -6.80
N GLU A 136 21.40 -0.59 -5.50
CA GLU A 136 22.13 0.59 -5.04
C GLU A 136 23.60 0.41 -5.43
N THR A 137 24.04 1.09 -6.49
CA THR A 137 25.45 1.06 -6.92
C THR A 137 26.26 1.93 -5.98
N TRP A 138 27.09 1.31 -5.15
CA TRP A 138 28.17 2.01 -4.45
C TRP A 138 29.44 1.88 -5.28
N VAL A 139 30.05 3.00 -5.68
CA VAL A 139 31.44 3.00 -6.14
C VAL A 139 32.31 2.83 -4.90
N VAL A 140 32.74 1.60 -4.63
CA VAL A 140 33.76 1.30 -3.63
C VAL A 140 35.11 1.34 -4.33
N GLY A 141 35.98 2.26 -3.90
CA GLY A 141 37.39 2.23 -4.28
C GLY A 141 37.99 0.88 -3.88
N SER A 142 38.62 0.22 -4.86
CA SER A 142 39.44 -0.99 -4.80
C SER A 142 39.32 -1.89 -3.56
N GLY A 143 38.67 -3.04 -3.74
CA GLY A 143 38.98 -4.25 -2.98
C GLY A 143 37.82 -4.89 -2.21
N SER A 144 37.30 -5.97 -2.79
CA SER A 144 36.81 -7.17 -2.10
C SER A 144 35.38 -7.22 -1.52
N LYS A 145 34.65 -8.20 -2.10
CA LYS A 145 33.49 -8.98 -1.60
C LYS A 145 32.17 -8.23 -1.38
N VAL A 146 31.28 -8.39 -2.36
CA VAL A 146 29.85 -8.08 -2.22
C VAL A 146 29.13 -9.25 -1.57
N LYS A 147 28.47 -9.00 -0.44
CA LYS A 147 27.45 -9.88 0.14
C LYS A 147 26.08 -9.35 -0.29
N THR A 148 25.42 -10.10 -1.16
CA THR A 148 24.05 -9.81 -1.63
C THR A 148 23.05 -10.00 -0.47
N ALA A 149 22.17 -9.02 -0.25
CA ALA A 149 21.00 -9.19 0.61
C ALA A 149 19.79 -9.61 -0.25
N HIS A 150 19.17 -10.72 0.15
CA HIS A 150 17.92 -11.28 -0.40
C HIS A 150 16.68 -10.48 0.02
#